data_AF-A0A6N6N562-F1
#
_entry.id   AF-A0A6N6N562-F1
#
_cell.length_a   1.000
_cell.length_b   1.000
_cell.length_c   1.000
_cell.angle_alpha   90.00
_cell.angle_beta   90.00
_cell.angle_gamma   90.00
#
_symmetry.space_group_name_H-M   'P 1'
#
loop_
_entity.id
_entity.type
_entity.pdbx_description
1 polymer ?
#
loop_
_entity_poly.entity_id
_entity_poly.type
_entity_poly.pdbx_seq_one_letter_code
_entity_poly.pdbx_strand_id
1 'polypeptide(L)'
;MNRLETETWEVMQSCKRLLGTTRLQKIFSRGRTQINRYCMDPRFEDAQRNPLDRLIAMFKLVVQAGGEETVRAALNMLASPLGCRVQELDAPVPDKETVEEECLDDYPELVELNRLIAMRSHPDTVRRQAEITMREIGETCTLYEQVWKERS
;
A
#
# COMPACT_ATOMS: atom_id res chain seq x y z
N MET A 1 6.94 21.38 -18.38
CA MET A 1 7.34 20.06 -17.85
C MET A 1 6.77 19.95 -16.44
N ASN A 2 5.82 19.06 -16.17
CA ASN A 2 5.32 18.86 -14.81
C ASN A 2 6.45 18.27 -13.98
N ARG A 3 6.88 18.99 -12.94
CA ARG A 3 7.85 18.49 -11.97
C ARG A 3 7.18 17.35 -11.20
N LEU A 4 7.75 16.16 -11.25
CA LEU A 4 7.32 15.05 -10.41
C LEU A 4 7.68 15.41 -8.96
N GLU A 5 6.69 15.39 -8.07
CA GLU A 5 6.95 15.52 -6.64
C GLU A 5 7.65 14.26 -6.13
N THR A 6 8.86 14.39 -5.58
CA THR A 6 9.63 13.25 -5.04
C THR A 6 9.57 13.20 -3.52
N GLU A 7 9.26 14.34 -2.88
CA GLU A 7 9.23 14.48 -1.43
C GLU A 7 7.82 14.81 -0.92
N THR A 8 7.50 14.35 0.29
CA THR A 8 6.16 14.56 0.90
C THR A 8 5.80 16.04 1.07
N TRP A 9 6.77 16.90 1.35
CA TRP A 9 6.56 18.33 1.50
C TRP A 9 6.21 19.00 0.17
N GLU A 10 6.73 18.49 -0.95
CA GLU A 10 6.38 18.96 -2.31
C GLU A 10 4.93 18.61 -2.62
N VAL A 11 4.50 17.39 -2.27
CA VAL A 11 3.09 16.96 -2.38
C VAL A 11 2.19 17.89 -1.55
N MET A 12 2.55 18.15 -0.30
CA MET A 12 1.79 19.07 0.57
C MET A 12 1.73 20.49 0.00
N GLN A 13 2.84 20.99 -0.57
CA GLN A 13 2.90 22.28 -1.23
C GLN A 13 2.00 22.33 -2.48
N SER A 14 1.99 21.27 -3.29
CA SER A 14 1.08 21.11 -4.43
C SER A 14 -0.39 21.11 -3.98
N CYS A 15 -0.74 20.35 -2.94
CA CYS A 15 -2.09 20.37 -2.35
C CYS A 15 -2.49 21.77 -1.88
N LYS A 16 -1.58 22.50 -1.22
CA LYS A 16 -1.84 23.88 -0.75
C LYS A 16 -2.07 24.83 -1.91
N ARG A 17 -1.32 24.70 -3.00
CA ARG A 17 -1.50 25.50 -4.22
C ARG A 17 -2.85 25.23 -4.89
N LEU A 18 -3.25 23.97 -4.99
CA LEU A 18 -4.48 23.57 -5.67
C LEU A 18 -5.75 23.85 -4.84
N LEU A 19 -5.71 23.58 -3.54
CA LEU A 19 -6.89 23.65 -2.66
C LEU A 19 -6.98 24.96 -1.86
N GLY A 20 -5.86 25.67 -1.73
CA GLY A 20 -5.73 26.82 -0.86
C GLY A 20 -5.59 26.46 0.62
N THR A 21 -5.04 27.41 1.39
CA THR A 21 -4.69 27.17 2.80
C THR A 21 -5.92 26.91 3.68
N THR A 22 -7.02 27.65 3.46
CA THR A 22 -8.24 27.53 4.25
C THR A 22 -8.86 26.13 4.19
N ARG A 23 -8.82 25.47 3.02
CA ARG A 23 -9.34 24.10 2.88
C ARG A 23 -8.46 23.10 3.63
N LEU A 24 -7.13 23.22 3.52
CA LEU A 24 -6.20 22.37 4.27
C LEU A 24 -6.34 22.54 5.79
N GLN A 25 -6.60 23.77 6.27
CA GLN A 25 -6.86 24.01 7.69
C GLN A 25 -8.07 23.22 8.18
N LYS A 26 -9.14 23.13 7.37
CA LYS A 26 -10.33 22.33 7.69
C LYS A 26 -10.03 20.83 7.67
N ILE A 27 -9.35 20.35 6.63
CA ILE A 27 -9.01 18.93 6.46
C ILE A 27 -8.16 18.42 7.63
N PHE A 28 -7.09 19.15 7.98
CA PHE A 28 -6.16 18.71 9.02
C PHE A 28 -6.49 19.25 10.41
N SER A 29 -7.52 20.09 10.54
CA SER A 29 -7.89 20.76 11.80
C SER A 29 -6.70 21.49 12.45
N ARG A 30 -5.93 22.25 11.65
CA ARG A 30 -4.74 22.99 12.11
C ARG A 30 -4.77 24.46 11.69
N GLY A 31 -4.09 25.30 12.45
CA GLY A 31 -3.91 26.72 12.14
C GLY A 31 -3.05 26.98 10.91
N ARG A 32 -3.19 28.18 10.32
CA ARG A 32 -2.50 28.59 9.09
C ARG A 32 -0.99 28.41 9.16
N THR A 33 -0.38 28.80 10.28
CA THR A 33 1.07 28.65 10.51
C THR A 33 1.51 27.20 10.42
N GLN A 34 0.76 26.28 11.03
CA GLN A 34 1.08 24.85 10.98
C GLN A 34 0.96 24.28 9.56
N ILE A 35 -0.07 24.68 8.80
CA ILE A 35 -0.21 24.28 7.40
C ILE A 35 0.97 24.78 6.57
N ASN A 36 1.45 26.01 6.81
CA ASN A 36 2.63 26.52 6.13
C ASN A 36 3.88 25.67 6.45
N ARG A 37 4.09 25.29 7.71
CA ARG A 37 5.23 24.45 8.13
C ARG A 37 5.19 23.05 7.51
N TYR A 38 4.01 22.46 7.31
CA TYR A 38 3.86 21.16 6.63
C TYR A 38 4.22 21.19 5.15
N CYS A 39 4.15 22.36 4.51
CA CYS A 39 4.45 22.55 3.08
C CYS A 39 5.85 23.15 2.86
N MET A 40 6.64 23.28 3.93
CA MET A 40 7.95 23.92 3.90
C MET A 40 9.02 22.87 3.66
N ASP A 41 10.01 23.23 2.85
CA ASP A 41 11.19 22.40 2.61
C ASP A 41 11.91 22.11 3.94
N PRO A 42 12.24 20.84 4.26
CA PRO A 42 12.92 20.45 5.49
C PRO A 42 14.26 21.16 5.76
N ARG A 43 14.87 21.79 4.76
CA ARG A 43 16.09 22.60 4.92
C ARG A 43 15.87 23.87 5.73
N PHE A 44 14.63 24.31 5.89
CA PHE A 44 14.29 25.46 6.74
C PHE A 44 14.00 25.02 8.18
N GLU A 45 14.54 25.74 9.17
CA GLU A 45 14.44 25.37 10.59
C GLU A 45 12.99 25.28 11.11
N ASP A 46 12.09 26.08 10.55
CA ASP A 46 10.67 26.10 10.92
C ASP A 46 9.86 24.93 10.33
N ALA A 47 10.45 24.14 9.42
CA ALA A 47 9.79 23.01 8.79
C ALA A 47 9.41 21.96 9.85
N GLN A 48 8.26 21.32 9.65
CA GLN A 48 7.79 20.28 10.55
C GLN A 48 7.28 19.07 9.78
N ARG A 49 7.45 17.88 10.38
CA ARG A 49 6.90 16.62 9.86
C ARG A 49 5.42 16.76 9.53
N ASN A 50 5.12 16.61 8.25
CA ASN A 50 3.78 16.76 7.71
C ASN A 50 2.95 15.48 7.93
N PRO A 51 1.64 15.50 7.66
CA PRO A 51 0.78 14.33 7.85
C PRO A 51 1.24 13.11 7.05
N LEU A 52 1.77 13.29 5.83
CA LEU A 52 2.28 12.19 5.01
C LEU A 52 3.55 11.59 5.62
N ASP A 53 4.48 12.40 6.12
CA ASP A 53 5.68 11.92 6.84
C ASP A 53 5.31 11.05 8.04
N ARG A 54 4.32 11.53 8.80
CA ARG A 54 3.83 10.83 10.00
C ARG A 54 3.17 9.50 9.61
N LEU A 55 2.40 9.49 8.53
CA LEU A 55 1.75 8.29 8.02
C LEU A 55 2.77 7.26 7.55
N ILE A 56 3.80 7.68 6.81
CA ILE A 56 4.92 6.82 6.40
C ILE A 56 5.65 6.26 7.61
N ALA A 57 5.95 7.09 8.61
CA ALA A 57 6.60 6.64 9.84
C ALA A 57 5.74 5.61 10.60
N MET A 58 4.44 5.84 10.68
CA MET A 58 3.50 4.90 11.28
C MET A 58 3.45 3.57 10.51
N PHE A 59 3.33 3.61 9.17
CA PHE A 59 3.31 2.40 8.35
C PHE A 59 4.59 1.59 8.48
N LYS A 60 5.77 2.22 8.57
CA LYS A 60 7.04 1.53 8.83
C LYS A 60 7.01 0.76 10.15
N LEU A 61 6.48 1.35 11.22
CA LEU A 61 6.36 0.69 12.53
C LEU A 61 5.36 -0.47 12.49
N VAL A 62 4.26 -0.32 11.75
CA VAL A 62 3.25 -1.38 11.59
C VAL A 62 3.84 -2.57 10.81
N VAL A 63 4.58 -2.32 9.73
CA VAL A 63 5.30 -3.39 8.99
C VAL A 63 6.30 -4.09 9.91
N GLN A 64 7.10 -3.35 10.67
CA GLN A 64 8.04 -3.95 11.63
C GLN A 64 7.36 -4.82 12.71
N ALA A 65 6.06 -4.63 12.93
CA ALA A 65 5.26 -5.43 13.84
C ALA A 65 4.49 -6.58 13.15
N GLY A 66 4.74 -6.86 11.86
CA GLY A 66 4.06 -7.90 11.08
C GLY A 66 2.69 -7.50 10.56
N GLY A 67 2.46 -6.19 10.36
CA GLY A 67 1.18 -5.62 9.91
C GLY A 67 1.11 -5.26 8.42
N GLU A 68 1.85 -5.95 7.55
CA GLU A 68 1.96 -5.68 6.11
C GLU A 68 0.59 -5.58 5.42
N GLU A 69 -0.29 -6.54 5.66
CA GLU A 69 -1.64 -6.55 5.09
C GLU A 69 -2.48 -5.34 5.53
N THR A 70 -2.29 -4.87 6.76
CA THR A 70 -2.96 -3.67 7.27
C THR A 70 -2.47 -2.42 6.54
N VAL A 71 -1.17 -2.32 6.30
CA VAL A 71 -0.58 -1.20 5.55
C VAL A 71 -1.02 -1.24 4.08
N ARG A 72 -1.03 -2.41 3.44
CA ARG A 72 -1.52 -2.59 2.06
C ARG A 72 -2.98 -2.17 1.94
N ALA A 73 -3.82 -2.55 2.89
CA ALA A 73 -5.21 -2.13 2.94
C ALA A 73 -5.36 -0.60 3.07
N ALA A 74 -4.57 0.04 3.93
CA ALA A 74 -4.59 1.49 4.10
C ALA A 74 -4.13 2.23 2.83
N LEU A 75 -3.05 1.76 2.18
CA LEU A 75 -2.58 2.32 0.91
C LEU A 75 -3.63 2.19 -0.21
N ASN A 76 -4.32 1.06 -0.28
CA ASN A 76 -5.44 0.87 -1.21
C ASN A 76 -6.60 1.85 -0.95
N MET A 77 -6.88 2.20 0.31
CA MET A 77 -7.85 3.26 0.61
C MET A 77 -7.38 4.63 0.12
N LEU A 78 -6.10 4.94 0.29
CA LEU A 78 -5.51 6.21 -0.19
C LEU A 78 -5.45 6.29 -1.72
N ALA A 79 -5.31 5.16 -2.42
CA ALA A 79 -5.28 5.08 -3.87
C ALA A 79 -6.68 5.11 -4.51
N SER A 80 -7.74 4.85 -3.72
CA SER A 80 -9.13 4.82 -4.20
C SER A 80 -9.59 6.07 -4.98
N PRO A 81 -9.16 7.32 -4.69
CA PRO A 81 -9.55 8.48 -5.48
C PRO A 81 -9.05 8.45 -6.94
N LEU A 82 -8.04 7.62 -7.24
CA LEU A 82 -7.53 7.40 -8.60
C LEU A 82 -8.10 6.14 -9.26
N GLY A 83 -8.92 5.35 -8.55
CA GLY A 83 -9.38 4.05 -9.02
C GLY A 83 -8.25 3.01 -9.12
N CYS A 84 -7.11 3.27 -8.49
CA CYS A 84 -5.93 2.40 -8.52
C CYS A 84 -5.81 1.58 -7.23
N ARG A 85 -4.97 0.54 -7.29
CA ARG A 85 -4.57 -0.26 -6.15
C ARG A 85 -3.05 -0.44 -6.16
N VAL A 86 -2.49 -0.70 -4.99
CA VAL A 86 -1.06 -1.01 -4.89
C VAL A 86 -0.79 -2.40 -5.42
N GLN A 87 0.33 -2.55 -6.10
CA GLN A 87 0.87 -3.81 -6.58
C GLN A 87 2.30 -3.94 -6.08
N GLU A 88 2.72 -5.16 -5.75
CA GLU A 88 4.10 -5.45 -5.41
C GLU A 88 4.99 -5.21 -6.63
N LEU A 89 6.20 -4.67 -6.39
CA LEU A 89 7.13 -4.36 -7.47
C LEU A 89 7.91 -5.58 -7.93
N ASP A 90 8.21 -6.48 -6.99
CA ASP A 90 8.96 -7.70 -7.23
C ASP A 90 8.02 -8.85 -7.58
N ALA A 91 8.57 -9.91 -8.17
CA ALA A 91 7.84 -11.14 -8.38
C ALA A 91 7.44 -11.76 -7.02
N PRO A 92 6.30 -12.47 -6.95
CA PRO A 92 5.96 -13.24 -5.75
C PRO A 92 7.13 -14.16 -5.37
N VAL A 93 7.48 -14.18 -4.09
CA VAL A 93 8.64 -14.92 -3.59
C VAL A 93 8.13 -16.19 -2.91
N PRO A 94 8.46 -17.39 -3.44
CA PRO A 94 8.10 -18.64 -2.79
C PRO A 94 8.65 -18.68 -1.36
N ASP A 95 7.83 -19.17 -0.43
CA ASP A 95 8.18 -19.28 0.98
C ASP A 95 8.24 -20.74 1.46
N LYS A 96 7.94 -21.72 0.58
CA LYS A 96 8.07 -23.16 0.85
C LYS A 96 9.27 -23.79 0.15
N GLU A 97 9.64 -24.97 0.63
CA GLU A 97 10.79 -25.73 0.10
C GLU A 97 10.43 -26.51 -1.17
N THR A 98 9.16 -26.89 -1.34
CA THR A 98 8.70 -27.71 -2.45
C THR A 98 7.48 -27.13 -3.17
N VAL A 99 7.35 -27.42 -4.47
CA VAL A 99 6.20 -27.00 -5.28
C VAL A 99 4.91 -27.61 -4.74
N GLU A 100 4.98 -28.84 -4.23
CA GLU A 100 3.85 -29.51 -3.62
C GLU A 100 3.34 -28.79 -2.36
N GLU A 101 4.24 -28.25 -1.54
CA GLU A 101 3.87 -27.44 -0.37
C GLU A 101 3.28 -26.09 -0.76
N GLU A 102 3.88 -25.38 -1.73
CA GLU A 102 3.30 -24.14 -2.29
C GLU A 102 1.87 -24.37 -2.81
N CYS A 103 1.66 -25.44 -3.59
CA CYS A 103 0.34 -25.80 -4.10
C CYS A 103 -0.68 -26.07 -2.99
N LEU A 104 -0.23 -26.50 -1.80
CA LEU A 104 -1.13 -26.73 -0.67
C LEU A 104 -1.59 -25.42 -0.01
N ASP A 105 -0.76 -24.38 -0.03
CA ASP A 105 -1.06 -23.06 0.54
C ASP A 105 -2.07 -22.25 -0.30
N ASP A 106 -2.17 -22.54 -1.59
CA ASP A 106 -3.20 -21.97 -2.47
C ASP A 106 -4.64 -22.29 -2.01
N TYR A 107 -4.87 -23.49 -1.46
CA TYR A 107 -6.23 -23.98 -1.19
C TYR A 107 -6.95 -23.20 -0.08
N PRO A 108 -6.36 -22.98 1.11
CA PRO A 108 -6.99 -22.17 2.16
C PRO A 108 -7.46 -20.80 1.65
N GLU A 109 -6.62 -20.10 0.88
CA GLU A 109 -6.92 -18.74 0.42
C GLU A 109 -8.00 -18.73 -0.67
N LEU A 110 -8.02 -19.72 -1.57
CA LEU A 110 -9.08 -19.89 -2.56
C LEU A 110 -10.42 -20.28 -1.90
N VAL A 111 -10.39 -21.14 -0.89
CA VAL A 111 -11.59 -21.51 -0.12
C VAL A 111 -12.16 -20.29 0.59
N GLU A 112 -11.32 -19.47 1.21
CA GLU A 112 -11.76 -18.24 1.88
C GLU A 112 -12.35 -17.24 0.89
N LEU A 113 -11.73 -17.07 -0.29
CA LEU A 113 -12.28 -16.23 -1.35
C LEU A 113 -13.71 -16.67 -1.73
N ASN A 114 -13.88 -17.97 -2.00
CA ASN A 114 -15.18 -18.54 -2.36
C ASN A 114 -16.21 -18.38 -1.24
N ARG A 115 -15.79 -18.53 0.01
CA ARG A 115 -16.64 -18.33 1.19
C ARG A 115 -17.11 -16.87 1.28
N LEU A 116 -16.22 -15.90 1.12
CA LEU A 116 -16.56 -14.47 1.16
C LEU A 116 -17.56 -14.09 0.07
N ILE A 117 -17.39 -14.65 -1.14
CA ILE A 117 -18.32 -14.48 -2.27
C ILE A 117 -19.68 -15.08 -1.94
N ALA A 118 -19.71 -16.32 -1.43
CA ALA A 118 -20.95 -17.01 -1.08
C ALA A 118 -21.75 -16.26 0.00
N MET A 119 -21.07 -15.65 0.96
CA MET A 119 -21.69 -14.81 1.99
C MET A 119 -22.14 -13.42 1.49
N ARG A 120 -21.88 -13.06 0.23
CA ARG A 120 -22.13 -11.72 -0.32
C ARG A 120 -21.45 -10.62 0.50
N SER A 121 -20.20 -10.89 0.91
CA SER A 121 -19.39 -9.94 1.67
C SER A 121 -19.15 -8.67 0.88
N HIS A 122 -18.73 -7.60 1.56
CA HIS A 122 -18.41 -6.33 0.92
C HIS A 122 -17.40 -6.52 -0.24
N PRO A 123 -17.60 -5.91 -1.42
CA PRO A 123 -16.74 -6.13 -2.59
C PRO A 123 -15.26 -5.87 -2.34
N ASP A 124 -14.92 -4.89 -1.48
CA ASP A 124 -13.52 -4.62 -1.14
C ASP A 124 -12.88 -5.73 -0.31
N THR A 125 -13.65 -6.44 0.53
CA THR A 125 -13.17 -7.60 1.28
C THR A 125 -12.89 -8.75 0.33
N VAL A 126 -13.82 -9.03 -0.58
CA VAL A 126 -13.66 -10.05 -1.63
C VAL A 126 -12.44 -9.76 -2.49
N ARG A 127 -12.26 -8.50 -2.93
CA ARG A 127 -11.13 -8.11 -3.77
C ARG A 127 -9.79 -8.25 -3.05
N ARG A 128 -9.71 -7.89 -1.77
CA ARG A 128 -8.49 -8.09 -0.97
C ARG A 128 -8.15 -9.57 -0.84
N GLN A 129 -9.14 -10.42 -0.56
CA GLN A 129 -8.90 -11.86 -0.51
C GLN A 129 -8.44 -12.40 -1.86
N ALA A 130 -9.03 -11.93 -2.97
CA ALA A 130 -8.58 -12.31 -4.30
C ALA A 130 -7.13 -11.92 -4.58
N GLU A 131 -6.67 -10.77 -4.08
CA GLU A 131 -5.27 -10.34 -4.19
C GLU A 131 -4.32 -11.26 -3.43
N ILE A 132 -4.71 -11.70 -2.23
CA ILE A 132 -3.94 -12.69 -1.47
C ILE A 132 -3.89 -14.00 -2.26
N THR A 133 -5.03 -14.53 -2.69
CA THR A 133 -5.09 -15.77 -3.48
C THR A 133 -4.24 -15.69 -4.76
N MET A 134 -4.25 -14.55 -5.46
CA MET A 134 -3.41 -14.37 -6.66
C MET A 134 -1.92 -14.34 -6.33
N ARG A 135 -1.53 -13.86 -5.15
CA ARG A 135 -0.14 -13.85 -4.70
C ARG A 135 0.35 -15.28 -4.43
N GLU A 136 -0.36 -16.06 -3.63
CA GLU A 136 0.01 -17.47 -3.33
C GLU A 136 0.16 -18.30 -4.62
N ILE A 137 -0.80 -18.17 -5.56
CA ILE A 137 -0.72 -18.85 -6.86
C ILE A 137 0.52 -18.39 -7.65
N GLY A 138 0.88 -17.11 -7.52
CA GLY A 138 2.07 -16.53 -8.12
C GLY A 138 3.37 -17.08 -7.52
N GLU A 139 3.40 -17.33 -6.21
CA GLU A 139 4.52 -17.96 -5.49
C GLU A 139 4.70 -19.41 -5.97
N THR A 140 3.61 -20.18 -6.03
CA THR A 140 3.58 -21.53 -6.62
C THR A 140 4.16 -21.56 -8.04
N CYS A 141 3.68 -20.66 -8.90
CA CYS A 141 4.14 -20.58 -10.30
C CYS A 141 5.63 -20.22 -10.38
N THR A 142 6.08 -19.28 -9.54
CA THR A 142 7.48 -18.85 -9.49
C THR A 142 8.40 -19.99 -9.05
N LEU A 143 8.03 -20.77 -8.02
CA LEU A 143 8.82 -21.92 -7.59
C LEU A 143 8.88 -23.01 -8.67
N TYR A 144 7.73 -23.30 -9.31
CA TYR A 144 7.69 -24.27 -10.40
C TYR A 144 8.61 -23.88 -11.57
N GLU A 145 8.62 -22.61 -11.96
CA GLU A 145 9.54 -22.10 -12.99
C GLU A 145 11.02 -22.27 -12.61
N GLN A 146 11.38 -22.07 -11.34
CA GLN A 146 12.73 -22.28 -10.84
C GLN A 146 13.14 -23.75 -10.95
N VAL A 147 12.30 -24.66 -10.43
CA VAL A 147 12.51 -26.11 -10.49
C VAL A 147 12.61 -26.60 -11.94
N TRP A 148 11.81 -26.06 -12.85
CA TRP A 148 11.86 -26.41 -14.27
C TRP A 148 13.20 -26.02 -14.92
N LYS A 149 13.70 -24.82 -14.62
CA LYS A 149 14.99 -24.31 -15.15
C LYS A 149 16.17 -25.14 -14.65
N GLU A 150 16.13 -25.64 -13.42
CA GLU A 150 17.18 -26.49 -12.87
C GLU A 150 17.21 -27.90 -13.48
N ARG A 151 16.07 -28.36 -14.01
CA ARG A 151 15.92 -29.67 -14.66
C ARG A 151 16.21 -29.65 -16.17
N SER A 152 16.26 -28.47 -16.79
CA SER A 152 16.43 -28.27 -18.24
C SER A 152 17.89 -28.00 -18.60
#